data_AF-A0A1U7CRW6-F1
#
_entry.id   AF-A0A1U7CRW6-F1
#
_cell.length_a   1.000
_cell.length_b   1.000
_cell.length_c   1.000
_cell.angle_alpha   90.00
_cell.angle_beta   90.00
_cell.angle_gamma   90.00
#
_symmetry.space_group_name_H-M   'P 1'
#
loop_
_entity.id
_entity.type
_entity.pdbx_description
1 polymer ?
#
loop_
_entity_poly.entity_id
_entity_poly.type
_entity_poly.pdbx_seq_one_letter_code
_entity_poly.pdbx_strand_id
1 'polypeptide(L)'
;MAGKFLRRGAIIDTIKSEQRTNAVQKREGLTQHPVTITSCGCPDPNCGCWHTIRTDRTIPTPEQAVERLAKDKKARNTVNARRERGDA
;
A
#
# COMPACT_ATOMS: atom_id res chain seq x y z
N MET A 1 16.85 5.55 -24.38
CA MET A 1 16.17 6.13 -23.20
C MET A 1 14.82 5.45 -23.08
N ALA A 2 14.55 4.76 -21.96
CA ALA A 2 13.21 4.23 -21.69
C ALA A 2 12.25 5.43 -21.60
N GLY A 3 11.30 5.52 -22.53
CA GLY A 3 10.31 6.60 -22.55
C GLY A 3 9.42 6.57 -21.29
N LYS A 4 8.52 7.55 -21.17
CA LYS A 4 7.54 7.55 -20.07
C LYS A 4 6.74 6.26 -20.08
N PHE A 5 6.66 5.59 -18.92
CA PHE A 5 5.94 4.33 -18.74
C PHE A 5 4.45 4.45 -19.13
N LEU A 6 3.82 5.59 -18.82
CA LEU A 6 2.45 5.93 -19.24
C LEU A 6 2.43 7.26 -20.00
N ARG A 7 1.57 7.36 -21.02
CA ARG A 7 1.23 8.63 -21.67
C ARG A 7 0.26 9.44 -20.82
N ARG A 8 0.16 10.75 -21.14
CA ARG A 8 -0.68 11.69 -20.38
C ARG A 8 -2.13 11.24 -20.25
N GLY A 9 -2.72 10.66 -21.29
CA GLY A 9 -4.09 10.12 -21.25
C GLY A 9 -4.24 9.04 -20.19
N ALA A 10 -3.39 8.01 -20.26
CA ALA A 10 -3.36 6.92 -19.29
C ALA A 10 -3.13 7.39 -17.84
N ILE A 11 -2.31 8.43 -17.64
CA ILE A 11 -2.11 9.05 -16.31
C ILE A 11 -3.42 9.69 -15.82
N ILE A 12 -4.09 10.49 -16.65
CA ILE A 12 -5.35 11.14 -16.30
C ILE A 12 -6.43 10.10 -15.97
N ASP A 13 -6.51 9.04 -16.76
CA ASP A 13 -7.48 7.96 -16.55
C ASP A 13 -7.22 7.19 -15.26
N THR A 14 -5.95 6.98 -14.94
CA THR A 14 -5.52 6.38 -13.66
C THR A 14 -5.96 7.25 -12.48
N ILE A 15 -5.74 8.57 -12.52
CA ILE A 15 -6.18 9.50 -11.47
C ILE A 15 -7.71 9.46 -11.30
N LYS A 16 -8.47 9.45 -12.40
CA LYS A 16 -9.93 9.32 -12.34
C LYS A 16 -10.39 7.97 -11.80
N SER A 17 -9.67 6.89 -12.11
CA SER A 17 -9.90 5.56 -11.52
C SER A 17 -9.70 5.58 -10.01
N GLU A 18 -8.65 6.23 -9.52
CA GLU A 18 -8.37 6.38 -8.09
C GLU A 18 -9.52 7.12 -7.38
N GLN A 19 -9.94 8.26 -7.92
CA GLN A 19 -11.03 9.07 -7.35
C GLN A 19 -12.33 8.27 -7.23
N ARG A 20 -12.68 7.49 -8.26
CA ARG A 20 -13.85 6.59 -8.24
C ARG A 20 -13.71 5.51 -7.17
N THR A 21 -12.53 4.90 -7.07
CA THR A 21 -12.26 3.84 -6.09
C THR A 21 -12.33 4.37 -4.67
N ASN A 22 -11.79 5.56 -4.42
CA ASN A 22 -11.89 6.23 -3.11
C ASN A 22 -13.35 6.56 -2.76
N ALA A 23 -14.19 6.91 -3.74
CA ALA A 23 -15.62 7.12 -3.52
C ALA A 23 -16.35 5.81 -3.15
N VAL A 24 -16.04 4.71 -3.85
CA VAL A 24 -16.57 3.37 -3.52
C VAL A 24 -16.14 2.95 -2.12
N GLN A 25 -14.85 3.06 -1.82
CA GLN A 25 -14.27 2.73 -0.51
C GLN A 25 -14.99 3.46 0.64
N LYS A 26 -15.26 4.77 0.48
CA LYS A 26 -15.99 5.55 1.49
C LYS A 26 -17.43 5.10 1.66
N ARG A 27 -18.14 4.83 0.56
CA ARG A 27 -19.54 4.37 0.58
C ARG A 27 -19.70 3.01 1.24
N GLU A 28 -18.72 2.14 1.05
CA GLU A 28 -18.73 0.78 1.60
C GLU A 28 -18.12 0.70 3.01
N GLY A 29 -17.68 1.83 3.60
CA GLY A 29 -17.07 1.85 4.93
C GLY A 29 -15.68 1.21 4.98
N LEU A 30 -15.04 0.99 3.84
CA LEU A 30 -13.75 0.29 3.73
C LEU A 30 -12.54 1.22 3.87
N THR A 31 -12.67 2.34 4.58
CA THR A 31 -11.64 3.38 4.68
C THR A 31 -10.36 2.91 5.37
N GLN A 32 -10.45 1.85 6.18
CA GLN A 32 -9.29 1.19 6.79
C GLN A 32 -8.62 0.17 5.86
N HIS A 33 -9.17 -0.14 4.70
CA HIS A 33 -8.56 -1.10 3.77
C HIS A 33 -7.67 -0.36 2.76
N PRO A 34 -6.46 -0.85 2.48
CA PRO A 34 -5.57 -0.17 1.55
C PRO A 34 -6.09 -0.29 0.11
N VAL A 35 -5.94 0.80 -0.65
CA VAL A 35 -6.15 0.81 -2.10
C VAL A 35 -4.80 0.59 -2.78
N THR A 36 -4.72 -0.42 -3.65
CA THR A 36 -3.51 -0.70 -4.44
C THR A 36 -3.75 -0.39 -5.90
N ILE A 37 -2.76 0.19 -6.54
CA ILE A 37 -2.72 0.42 -7.99
C ILE A 37 -2.01 -0.74 -8.68
N THR A 38 -2.53 -1.19 -9.81
CA THR A 38 -1.90 -2.22 -10.66
C THR A 38 -1.89 -1.73 -12.10
N SER A 39 -0.70 -1.74 -12.70
CA SER A 39 -0.54 -1.49 -14.13
C SER A 39 -0.92 -2.73 -14.92
N CYS A 40 -1.55 -2.55 -16.08
CA CYS A 40 -1.88 -3.65 -16.98
C CYS A 40 -0.66 -4.44 -17.46
N GLY A 41 0.53 -3.84 -17.50
CA GLY A 41 1.74 -4.50 -17.94
C GLY A 41 1.79 -4.79 -19.45
N CYS A 42 0.74 -4.44 -20.20
CA CYS A 42 0.77 -4.51 -21.66
C CYS A 42 1.69 -3.42 -22.23
N PRO A 43 2.25 -3.61 -23.43
CA PRO A 43 3.17 -2.66 -24.05
C PRO A 43 2.49 -1.39 -24.59
N ASP A 44 1.15 -1.29 -24.51
CA ASP A 44 0.42 -0.11 -24.95
C ASP A 44 0.61 1.05 -23.96
N PRO A 45 1.25 2.15 -24.36
CA PRO A 45 1.49 3.30 -23.49
C PRO A 45 0.22 4.11 -23.18
N ASN A 46 -0.91 3.81 -23.83
CA ASN A 46 -2.23 4.37 -23.53
C ASN A 46 -3.03 3.48 -22.56
N CYS A 47 -2.55 2.28 -22.26
CA CYS A 47 -3.19 1.43 -21.27
C CYS A 47 -2.86 1.94 -19.87
N GLY A 48 -3.89 2.33 -19.12
CA GLY A 48 -3.76 2.86 -17.77
C GLY A 48 -3.56 1.79 -16.70
N CYS A 49 -3.75 2.22 -15.45
CA CYS A 49 -3.79 1.34 -14.30
C CYS A 49 -5.22 1.23 -13.76
N TRP A 50 -5.48 0.19 -12.97
CA TRP A 50 -6.69 0.09 -12.16
C TRP A 50 -6.34 0.06 -10.67
N HIS A 51 -7.36 0.32 -9.85
CA HIS A 51 -7.24 0.32 -8.40
C HIS A 51 -8.09 -0.81 -7.81
N THR A 52 -7.57 -1.43 -6.76
CA THR A 52 -8.25 -2.51 -6.04
C THR A 52 -8.22 -2.20 -4.54
N ILE A 53 -9.37 -2.31 -3.88
CA ILE A 53 -9.45 -2.24 -2.41
C ILE A 53 -9.09 -3.63 -1.86
N ARG A 54 -8.07 -3.68 -1.01
CA ARG A 54 -7.57 -4.94 -0.42
C ARG A 54 -8.30 -5.23 0.89
N THR A 55 -9.43 -5.94 0.78
CA THR A 55 -10.29 -6.27 1.93
C THR A 55 -9.69 -7.32 2.87
N ASP A 56 -8.66 -8.05 2.42
CA ASP A 56 -7.89 -9.02 3.22
C ASP A 56 -6.95 -8.36 4.23
N ARG A 57 -6.72 -7.05 4.14
CA ARG A 57 -5.81 -6.31 5.01
C ARG A 57 -6.48 -5.09 5.59
N THR A 58 -6.22 -4.82 6.86
CA THR A 58 -6.65 -3.60 7.54
C THR A 58 -5.44 -2.78 7.93
N ILE A 59 -5.51 -1.48 7.64
CA ILE A 59 -4.58 -0.47 8.14
C ILE A 59 -4.90 -0.29 9.63
N PRO A 60 -3.92 -0.47 10.52
CA PRO A 60 -4.14 -0.31 11.95
C PRO A 60 -4.58 1.12 12.28
N THR A 61 -5.38 1.26 13.34
CA THR A 61 -5.67 2.59 13.90
C THR A 61 -4.38 3.22 14.45
N PRO A 62 -4.33 4.55 14.68
CA PRO A 62 -3.17 5.19 15.28
C PRO A 62 -2.72 4.54 16.60
N GLU A 63 -3.66 4.17 17.47
CA GLU A 63 -3.37 3.53 18.76
C GLU A 63 -2.77 2.14 18.56
N GLN A 64 -3.35 1.35 17.66
CA GLN A 64 -2.84 0.02 17.29
C GLN A 64 -1.46 0.11 16.63
N ALA A 65 -1.20 1.16 15.85
CA ALA A 65 0.09 1.38 15.24
C ALA A 65 1.16 1.66 16.31
N VAL A 66 0.87 2.52 17.28
CA VAL A 66 1.77 2.79 18.42
C VAL A 66 2.05 1.51 19.21
N GLU A 67 1.02 0.73 19.53
CA GLU A 67 1.18 -0.53 20.26
C GLU A 67 2.03 -1.54 19.48
N ARG A 68 1.77 -1.71 18.17
CA ARG A 68 2.54 -2.61 17.30
C ARG A 68 4.00 -2.17 17.21
N LEU A 69 4.27 -0.87 17.06
CA LEU A 69 5.62 -0.32 17.03
C LEU A 69 6.36 -0.55 18.36
N ALA A 70 5.68 -0.38 19.50
CA ALA A 70 6.28 -0.64 20.82
C ALA A 70 6.63 -2.13 20.99
N LYS A 71 5.74 -3.04 20.58
CA LYS A 71 5.98 -4.50 20.60
C LYS A 71 7.17 -4.88 19.70
N ASP A 72 7.21 -4.36 18.48
CA ASP A 72 8.32 -4.60 17.55
C ASP A 72 9.66 -4.10 18.09
N LYS A 73 9.69 -2.88 18.65
CA LYS A 73 10.89 -2.31 19.30
C LYS A 73 11.40 -3.20 20.43
N LYS A 74 10.50 -3.71 21.28
CA LYS A 74 10.85 -4.63 22.36
C LYS A 74 11.45 -5.93 21.80
N ALA A 75 10.82 -6.53 20.80
CA ALA A 75 11.30 -7.76 20.18
C ALA A 75 12.70 -7.59 19.57
N ARG A 76 12.95 -6.50 18.83
CA ARG A 76 14.28 -6.20 18.26
C ARG A 76 15.34 -6.03 19.33
N ASN A 77 15.04 -5.32 20.41
CA ASN A 77 15.98 -5.15 21.52
C ASN A 77 16.33 -6.49 22.19
N THR A 78 15.36 -7.39 22.35
CA THR A 78 15.61 -8.73 22.89
C THR A 78 16.53 -9.56 21.99
N VAL A 79 16.34 -9.49 20.66
CA VAL A 79 17.22 -10.17 19.70
C VAL A 79 18.64 -9.60 19.74
N ASN A 80 18.79 -8.27 19.77
CA ASN A 80 20.10 -7.63 19.85
C ASN A 80 20.83 -7.98 21.15
N ALA A 81 20.14 -7.93 22.29
CA ALA A 81 20.72 -8.31 23.57
C ALA A 81 21.18 -9.78 23.61
N ARG A 82 20.45 -10.70 22.96
CA ARG A 82 20.89 -12.11 22.80
C ARG A 82 22.15 -12.23 21.95
N ARG A 83 22.23 -11.48 20.83
CA ARG A 83 23.42 -11.44 19.98
C ARG A 83 24.64 -10.90 20.71
N GLU A 84 24.46 -9.83 21.51
CA GLU A 84 25.54 -9.23 22.31
C GLU A 84 26.06 -10.17 23.41
N ARG A 85 25.21 -11.04 23.96
CA ARG A 85 25.60 -12.07 24.93
C ARG A 85 26.24 -13.33 24.31
N GLY A 86 26.22 -13.46 22.99
CA GLY A 86 26.73 -14.65 22.29
C GLY A 86 25.83 -15.88 22.40
N ASP A 87 24.54 -15.71 22.76
CA ASP A 87 23.56 -16.79 22.94
C ASP A 87 22.94 -17.27 21.59
N ALA A 88 23.54 -16.92 20.46
CA ALA A 88 22.97 -17.06 19.12
C ALA A 88 23.23 -18.42 18.47
#